data_AF-A0A9E7LEB4-F1
#
_entry.id   AF-A0A9E7LEB4-F1
#
_cell.length_a   1.000
_cell.length_b   1.000
_cell.length_c   1.000
_cell.angle_alpha   90.00
_cell.angle_beta   90.00
_cell.angle_gamma   90.00
#
_symmetry.space_group_name_H-M   'P 1'
#
loop_
_entity.id
_entity.type
_entity.pdbx_description
1 polymer ?
#
loop_
_entity_poly.entity_id
_entity_poly.type
_entity_poly.pdbx_seq_one_letter_code
_entity_poly.pdbx_strand_id
1 'polypeptide(L)'
;MNASDVGNATNHVFAVEFDTVQDFEFDDVNDNHVGVDIHSLVSNPTASAAYYGDDGVKKDLNLKGGYTIQAWVDYDGAEKVLNVTLSPFSTKPSTPLLSFQVDLSPVLLDDMFVGFSASTGLLASTHYLFGWSFRMKGACRSLELSSLPSLPQPKKKNVTLTVAISVTAFVLLIAAVAATAYLFYWIKNADVIEAWELTCGPHRFSYEELSERPRGFETNSSWASAGSERSTRGPFLARGWRWR
;
A
#
# COMPACT_ATOMS: atom_id res chain seq x y z
N MET A 1 -15.22 20.63 -20.75
CA MET A 1 -16.32 19.88 -21.40
C MET A 1 -16.91 18.95 -20.36
N ASN A 2 -18.22 18.74 -20.36
CA ASN A 2 -18.85 17.66 -19.60
C ASN A 2 -19.73 16.84 -20.57
N ALA A 3 -20.29 15.73 -20.09
CA ALA A 3 -21.16 14.88 -20.90
C ALA A 3 -22.48 15.57 -21.35
N SER A 4 -22.93 16.65 -20.68
CA SER A 4 -24.16 17.36 -21.06
C SER A 4 -23.98 18.32 -22.24
N ASP A 5 -22.74 18.70 -22.56
CA ASP A 5 -22.45 19.76 -23.55
C ASP A 5 -21.75 19.23 -24.81
N VAL A 6 -21.73 17.90 -25.00
CA VAL A 6 -21.05 17.22 -26.11
C VAL A 6 -21.66 17.63 -27.46
N GLY A 7 -20.83 18.13 -28.37
CA GLY A 7 -21.22 18.52 -29.72
C GLY A 7 -21.91 19.89 -29.81
N ASN A 8 -21.97 20.65 -28.70
CA ASN A 8 -22.56 21.98 -28.74
C ASN A 8 -21.59 22.98 -29.36
N ALA A 9 -21.89 23.42 -30.59
CA ALA A 9 -21.08 24.36 -31.35
C ALA A 9 -20.92 25.74 -30.70
N THR A 10 -21.80 26.11 -29.75
CA THR A 10 -21.65 27.37 -29.01
C THR A 10 -20.58 27.32 -27.93
N ASN A 11 -19.97 26.16 -27.69
CA ASN A 11 -18.91 26.02 -26.70
C ASN A 11 -17.61 26.71 -27.15
N HIS A 12 -17.37 26.81 -28.46
CA HIS A 12 -16.15 27.39 -29.04
C HIS A 12 -14.87 26.85 -28.38
N VAL A 13 -14.76 25.52 -28.30
CA VAL A 13 -13.60 24.82 -27.74
C VAL A 13 -12.99 23.93 -28.80
N PHE A 14 -11.67 24.02 -28.89
CA PHE A 14 -10.78 23.14 -29.62
C PHE A 14 -9.75 22.60 -28.63
N ALA A 15 -9.51 21.29 -28.64
CA ALA A 15 -8.44 20.68 -27.86
C ALA A 15 -7.75 19.56 -28.64
N VAL A 16 -6.50 19.31 -28.28
CA VAL A 16 -5.78 18.09 -28.62
C VAL A 16 -5.60 17.34 -27.31
N GLU A 17 -6.15 16.14 -27.24
CA GLU A 17 -6.10 15.31 -26.05
C GLU A 17 -4.99 14.28 -26.13
N PHE A 18 -4.51 13.90 -24.94
CA PHE A 18 -3.50 12.86 -24.74
C PHE A 18 -4.05 11.92 -23.68
N ASP A 19 -4.91 11.00 -24.10
CA ASP A 19 -5.62 10.13 -23.17
C ASP A 19 -4.81 8.89 -22.80
N THR A 20 -4.84 8.59 -21.50
CA THR A 20 -4.13 7.48 -20.85
C THR A 20 -5.08 6.45 -20.24
N VAL A 21 -6.39 6.66 -20.41
CA VAL A 21 -7.50 5.80 -19.99
C VAL A 21 -8.39 5.57 -21.21
N GLN A 22 -9.11 4.46 -21.25
CA GLN A 22 -10.08 4.19 -22.30
C GLN A 22 -11.48 4.39 -21.73
N ASP A 23 -12.16 5.43 -22.19
CA ASP A 23 -13.57 5.66 -21.93
C ASP A 23 -14.42 5.17 -23.12
N PHE A 24 -15.03 3.99 -22.94
CA PHE A 24 -15.90 3.39 -23.97
C PHE A 24 -17.14 4.22 -24.30
N GLU A 25 -17.51 5.17 -23.44
CA GLU A 25 -18.64 6.09 -23.67
C GLU A 25 -18.34 7.13 -24.76
N PHE A 26 -17.07 7.44 -25.01
CA PHE A 26 -16.62 8.44 -25.98
C PHE A 26 -15.93 7.84 -27.21
N ASP A 27 -16.10 6.52 -27.43
CA ASP A 27 -15.53 5.77 -28.55
C ASP A 27 -13.99 5.78 -28.63
N ASP A 28 -13.33 5.84 -27.47
CA ASP A 28 -11.88 5.79 -27.37
C ASP A 28 -11.27 4.57 -28.05
N VAL A 29 -10.31 4.83 -28.93
CA VAL A 29 -9.64 3.78 -29.71
C VAL A 29 -8.81 2.82 -28.85
N ASN A 30 -8.24 3.29 -27.74
CA ASN A 30 -7.51 2.51 -26.71
C ASN A 30 -7.16 3.38 -25.49
N ASP A 31 -6.52 2.81 -24.47
CA ASP A 31 -6.12 3.48 -23.22
C ASP A 31 -4.79 4.27 -23.29
N ASN A 32 -4.36 4.64 -24.50
CA ASN A 32 -3.09 5.31 -24.79
C ASN A 32 -3.14 5.97 -26.18
N HIS A 33 -3.94 7.02 -26.32
CA HIS A 33 -4.22 7.62 -27.62
C HIS A 33 -4.12 9.15 -27.62
N VAL A 34 -4.09 9.70 -28.83
CA VAL A 34 -4.09 11.13 -29.10
C VAL A 34 -5.30 11.42 -29.97
N GLY A 35 -6.08 12.41 -29.57
CA GLY A 35 -7.33 12.79 -30.20
C GLY A 35 -7.40 14.29 -30.48
N VAL A 36 -8.33 14.67 -31.35
CA VAL A 36 -8.68 16.07 -31.58
C VAL A 36 -10.16 16.29 -31.31
N ASP A 37 -10.42 17.20 -30.38
CA ASP A 37 -11.75 17.55 -29.89
C ASP A 37 -12.17 18.89 -30.45
N ILE A 38 -13.32 18.90 -31.12
CA ILE A 38 -13.95 20.13 -31.60
C ILE A 38 -15.38 20.14 -31.10
N HIS A 39 -15.69 21.05 -30.17
CA HIS A 39 -17.00 21.20 -29.54
C HIS A 39 -17.55 19.96 -28.80
N SER A 40 -16.79 18.87 -28.75
CA SER A 40 -17.21 17.53 -28.33
C SER A 40 -16.11 16.87 -27.51
N LEU A 41 -16.49 15.90 -26.65
CA LEU A 41 -15.56 14.97 -26.01
C LEU A 41 -15.27 13.74 -26.89
N VAL A 42 -16.08 13.52 -27.94
CA VAL A 42 -15.80 12.46 -28.92
C VAL A 42 -14.77 13.01 -29.90
N SER A 43 -13.56 12.50 -29.78
CA SER A 43 -12.42 12.94 -30.56
C SER A 43 -12.47 12.44 -32.00
N ASN A 44 -12.16 13.32 -32.96
CA ASN A 44 -12.05 12.96 -34.37
C ASN A 44 -11.14 13.93 -35.12
N PRO A 45 -9.99 13.48 -35.66
CA PRO A 45 -9.48 12.10 -35.70
C PRO A 45 -8.77 11.66 -34.41
N THR A 46 -8.58 10.34 -34.27
CA THR A 46 -7.80 9.70 -33.19
C THR A 46 -6.69 8.80 -33.73
N ALA A 47 -5.64 8.61 -32.94
CA ALA A 47 -4.60 7.60 -33.19
C ALA A 47 -3.98 7.09 -31.89
N SER A 48 -3.63 5.80 -31.83
CA SER A 48 -2.77 5.26 -30.77
C SER A 48 -1.47 6.06 -30.68
N ALA A 49 -1.04 6.40 -29.47
CA ALA A 49 0.12 7.23 -29.24
C ALA A 49 1.38 6.55 -29.79
N ALA A 50 2.05 7.26 -30.70
CA ALA A 50 3.23 6.81 -31.39
C ALA A 50 3.98 8.00 -31.97
N TYR A 51 5.22 7.76 -32.40
CA TYR A 51 6.00 8.71 -33.17
C TYR A 51 6.64 8.03 -34.37
N TYR A 52 6.99 8.80 -35.39
CA TYR A 52 7.74 8.31 -36.54
C TYR A 52 9.22 8.58 -36.32
N GLY A 53 10.07 7.57 -36.48
CA GLY A 53 11.52 7.77 -36.53
C GLY A 53 11.96 8.42 -37.83
N ASP A 54 13.23 8.84 -37.89
CA ASP A 54 13.86 9.36 -39.12
C ASP A 54 13.87 8.33 -40.26
N ASP A 55 13.78 7.04 -39.90
CA ASP A 55 13.61 5.89 -40.79
C ASP A 55 12.19 5.78 -41.38
N GLY A 56 11.26 6.66 -40.99
CA GLY A 56 9.85 6.60 -41.36
C GLY A 56 9.07 5.49 -40.65
N VAL A 57 9.69 4.78 -39.70
CA VAL A 57 9.04 3.67 -38.99
C VAL A 57 8.25 4.22 -37.81
N LYS A 58 6.98 3.83 -37.73
CA LYS A 58 6.10 4.12 -36.59
C LYS A 58 6.58 3.33 -35.36
N LYS A 59 6.81 4.03 -34.25
CA LYS A 59 7.26 3.49 -32.97
C LYS A 59 6.23 3.84 -31.91
N ASP A 60 5.73 2.81 -31.24
CA ASP A 60 4.73 2.98 -30.19
C ASP A 60 5.28 3.81 -29.05
N LEU A 61 4.43 4.69 -28.51
CA LEU A 61 4.77 5.61 -27.43
C LEU A 61 3.77 5.39 -26.29
N ASN A 62 4.29 5.16 -25.09
CA ASN A 62 3.45 5.00 -23.91
C ASN A 62 3.37 6.32 -23.14
N LEU A 63 2.23 7.00 -23.23
CA LEU A 63 1.97 8.29 -22.58
C LEU A 63 2.11 8.22 -21.05
N LYS A 64 1.85 7.05 -20.46
CA LYS A 64 2.01 6.77 -19.01
C LYS A 64 3.33 6.06 -18.68
N GLY A 65 4.33 6.16 -19.57
CA GLY A 65 5.61 5.48 -19.43
C GLY A 65 6.60 6.08 -18.41
N GLY A 66 6.29 7.24 -17.82
CA GLY A 66 7.14 7.87 -16.80
C GLY A 66 8.42 8.51 -17.35
N TYR A 67 8.40 8.92 -18.62
CA TYR A 67 9.44 9.70 -19.26
C TYR A 67 8.84 10.96 -19.91
N THR A 68 9.68 11.95 -20.19
CA THR A 68 9.23 13.20 -20.82
C THR A 68 8.88 12.96 -22.28
N ILE A 69 7.73 13.48 -22.70
CA ILE A 69 7.26 13.46 -24.08
C ILE A 69 7.07 14.91 -24.52
N GLN A 70 7.54 15.23 -25.72
CA GLN A 70 7.29 16.50 -26.37
C GLN A 70 6.18 16.33 -27.40
N ALA A 71 5.25 17.28 -27.41
CA ALA A 71 4.18 17.35 -28.39
C ALA A 71 4.24 18.68 -29.16
N TRP A 72 3.89 18.62 -30.44
CA TRP A 72 3.73 19.77 -31.32
C TRP A 72 2.33 19.72 -31.92
N VAL A 73 1.65 20.87 -31.86
CA VAL A 73 0.34 21.09 -32.46
C VAL A 73 0.49 22.28 -33.40
N ASP A 74 0.54 22.00 -34.69
CA ASP A 74 0.77 23.01 -35.73
C ASP A 74 -0.47 23.10 -36.62
N TYR A 75 -1.01 24.31 -36.76
CA TYR A 75 -2.14 24.57 -37.63
C TYR A 75 -1.72 25.54 -38.74
N ASP A 76 -1.89 25.12 -39.99
CA ASP A 76 -1.77 25.99 -41.15
C ASP A 76 -3.15 26.55 -41.49
N GLY A 77 -3.35 27.85 -41.24
CA GLY A 77 -4.63 28.51 -41.51
C GLY A 77 -4.92 28.78 -42.98
N ALA A 78 -3.91 28.75 -43.86
CA ALA A 78 -4.10 28.93 -45.30
C ALA A 78 -4.53 27.60 -45.95
N GLU A 79 -3.81 26.52 -45.62
CA GLU A 79 -4.10 25.18 -46.11
C GLU A 79 -5.21 24.48 -45.31
N LYS A 80 -5.57 25.04 -44.15
CA LYS A 80 -6.56 24.48 -43.21
C LYS A 80 -6.21 23.07 -42.78
N VAL A 81 -4.94 22.87 -42.40
CA VAL A 81 -4.41 21.56 -41.98
C VAL A 81 -3.92 21.64 -40.55
N LEU A 82 -4.41 20.70 -39.72
CA LEU A 82 -3.90 20.49 -38.37
C LEU A 82 -2.96 19.29 -38.35
N ASN A 83 -1.76 19.49 -37.80
CA ASN A 83 -0.77 18.45 -37.58
C ASN A 83 -0.47 18.29 -36.10
N VAL A 84 -0.58 17.06 -35.60
CA VAL A 84 -0.17 16.69 -34.23
C VAL A 84 0.99 15.73 -34.31
N THR A 85 2.08 16.05 -33.63
CA THR A 85 3.32 15.25 -33.61
C THR A 85 3.76 15.01 -32.18
N LEU A 86 4.29 13.82 -31.88
CA LEU A 86 4.87 13.47 -30.59
C LEU A 86 6.28 12.94 -30.77
N SER A 87 7.11 13.08 -29.75
CA SER A 87 8.45 12.49 -29.69
C SER A 87 8.93 12.38 -28.24
N PRO A 88 9.65 11.31 -27.86
CA PRO A 88 10.36 11.26 -26.59
C PRO A 88 11.69 12.04 -26.63
N PHE A 89 12.00 12.74 -27.72
CA PHE A 89 13.26 13.47 -27.94
C PHE A 89 13.00 14.96 -28.26
N SER A 90 14.03 15.81 -28.13
CA SER A 90 13.96 17.25 -28.46
C SER A 90 13.70 17.55 -29.94
N THR A 91 13.86 16.55 -30.82
CA THR A 91 13.71 16.70 -32.26
C THR A 91 12.29 16.31 -32.67
N LYS A 92 11.64 17.20 -33.42
CA LYS A 92 10.33 16.95 -34.02
C LYS A 92 10.46 16.01 -35.23
N PRO A 93 9.75 14.87 -35.25
CA PRO A 93 9.61 14.04 -36.45
C PRO A 93 9.08 14.81 -37.66
N SER A 94 9.56 14.46 -38.85
CA SER A 94 9.06 15.02 -40.12
C SER A 94 7.63 14.56 -40.43
N THR A 95 7.28 13.33 -40.05
CA THR A 95 5.95 12.76 -40.23
C THR A 95 5.12 12.96 -38.96
N PRO A 96 3.98 13.68 -39.03
CA PRO A 96 3.09 13.85 -37.90
C PRO A 96 2.36 12.54 -37.57
N LEU A 97 1.91 12.41 -36.31
CA LEU A 97 1.05 11.29 -35.91
C LEU A 97 -0.35 11.44 -36.51
N LEU A 98 -0.90 12.65 -36.44
CA LEU A 98 -2.18 13.02 -37.03
C LEU A 98 -1.98 14.18 -38.00
N SER A 99 -2.57 14.08 -39.18
CA SER A 99 -2.64 15.14 -40.17
C SER A 99 -4.01 15.09 -40.84
N PHE A 100 -4.79 16.15 -40.72
CA PHE A 100 -6.11 16.21 -41.35
C PHE A 100 -6.53 17.64 -41.69
N GLN A 101 -7.40 17.73 -42.69
CA GLN A 101 -7.98 18.99 -43.12
C GLN A 101 -9.14 19.38 -42.19
N VAL A 102 -9.05 20.58 -41.62
CA VAL A 102 -10.06 21.14 -40.75
C VAL A 102 -10.03 22.66 -40.80
N ASP A 103 -11.18 23.26 -40.98
CA ASP A 103 -11.34 24.70 -40.88
C ASP A 103 -11.65 25.07 -39.43
N LEU A 104 -10.69 25.70 -38.74
CA LEU A 104 -10.88 26.18 -37.37
C LEU A 104 -11.49 27.59 -37.30
N SER A 105 -11.70 28.28 -38.43
CA SER A 105 -12.33 29.61 -38.43
C SER A 105 -13.75 29.67 -37.83
N PRO A 106 -14.64 28.66 -37.97
CA PRO A 106 -15.94 28.68 -37.29
C PRO A 106 -15.84 28.30 -35.80
N VAL A 107 -14.71 27.73 -35.37
CA VAL A 107 -14.49 27.29 -33.98
C VAL A 107 -13.89 28.42 -33.15
N LEU A 108 -12.88 29.09 -33.71
CA LEU A 108 -12.11 30.12 -33.02
C LEU A 108 -12.79 31.48 -33.10
N LEU A 109 -12.87 32.16 -31.95
CA LEU A 109 -13.32 33.54 -31.84
C LEU A 109 -12.14 34.52 -31.94
N ASP A 110 -12.44 35.81 -32.12
CA ASP A 110 -11.43 36.88 -32.19
C ASP A 110 -10.51 36.88 -30.97
N ASP A 111 -11.09 36.67 -29.77
CA ASP A 111 -10.39 36.59 -28.50
C ASP A 111 -10.63 35.23 -27.84
N MET A 112 -9.55 34.50 -27.55
CA MET A 112 -9.60 33.20 -26.89
C MET A 112 -8.40 33.01 -25.96
N PHE A 113 -8.52 32.07 -25.04
CA PHE A 113 -7.43 31.63 -24.18
C PHE A 113 -6.83 30.32 -24.69
N VAL A 114 -5.51 30.21 -24.59
CA VAL A 114 -4.76 28.97 -24.82
C VAL A 114 -4.17 28.50 -23.49
N GLY A 115 -4.21 27.21 -23.24
CA GLY A 115 -3.70 26.64 -22.01
C GLY A 115 -3.72 25.12 -22.03
N PHE A 116 -3.52 24.55 -20.84
CA PHE A 116 -3.54 23.11 -20.62
C PHE A 116 -4.60 22.78 -19.58
N SER A 117 -5.26 21.65 -19.79
CA SER A 117 -6.14 21.04 -18.81
C SER A 117 -5.71 19.60 -18.59
N ALA A 118 -5.89 19.10 -17.37
CA ALA A 118 -5.66 17.71 -17.03
C ALA A 118 -6.67 17.29 -15.96
N SER A 119 -7.10 16.03 -16.01
CA SER A 119 -8.03 15.45 -15.06
C SER A 119 -7.60 14.04 -14.69
N THR A 120 -8.00 13.61 -13.50
CA THR A 120 -7.78 12.24 -13.02
C THR A 120 -9.13 11.63 -12.67
N GLY A 121 -9.34 10.37 -13.08
CA GLY A 121 -10.50 9.57 -12.68
C GLY A 121 -10.23 8.72 -11.45
N LEU A 122 -10.79 7.51 -11.44
CA LEU A 122 -10.57 6.49 -10.40
C LEU A 122 -9.10 6.07 -10.26
N LEU A 123 -8.34 6.13 -11.36
CA LEU A 123 -6.92 5.84 -11.38
C LEU A 123 -6.12 7.10 -11.08
N ALA A 124 -5.24 7.02 -10.08
CA ALA A 124 -4.36 8.12 -9.74
C ALA A 124 -3.33 8.33 -10.85
N SER A 125 -3.34 9.52 -11.47
CA SER A 125 -2.35 9.99 -12.41
C SER A 125 -1.74 11.31 -11.91
N THR A 126 -0.55 11.65 -12.40
CA THR A 126 0.07 12.96 -12.14
C THR A 126 0.59 13.53 -13.43
N HIS A 127 0.18 14.76 -13.72
CA HIS A 127 0.48 15.45 -14.97
C HIS A 127 1.48 16.57 -14.71
N TYR A 128 2.62 16.54 -15.40
CA TYR A 128 3.68 17.54 -15.26
C TYR A 128 3.90 18.27 -16.57
N LEU A 129 3.80 19.60 -16.55
CA LEU A 129 4.20 20.46 -17.66
C LEU A 129 5.56 21.10 -17.34
N PHE A 130 6.61 20.63 -18.00
CA PHE A 130 7.98 21.13 -17.78
C PHE A 130 8.29 22.43 -18.52
N GLY A 131 7.65 22.65 -19.66
CA GLY A 131 7.85 23.81 -20.48
C GLY A 131 6.86 23.82 -21.64
N TRP A 132 6.54 25.00 -22.13
CA TRP A 132 5.68 25.18 -23.29
C TRP A 132 6.06 26.47 -24.02
N SER A 133 5.71 26.54 -25.29
CA SER A 133 5.85 27.74 -26.10
C SER A 133 4.70 27.81 -27.07
N PHE A 134 4.15 29.01 -27.24
CA PHE A 134 3.03 29.25 -28.13
C PHE A 134 3.33 30.43 -29.04
N ARG A 135 2.92 30.31 -30.31
CA ARG A 135 3.07 31.35 -31.31
C ARG A 135 1.97 31.19 -32.36
N MET A 136 1.28 32.28 -32.68
CA MET A 136 0.22 32.29 -33.71
C MET A 136 0.77 32.35 -35.14
N LYS A 137 1.95 32.95 -35.34
CA LYS A 137 2.56 33.14 -36.67
C LYS A 137 4.05 32.84 -36.62
N GLY A 138 4.50 31.91 -37.47
CA GLY A 138 5.89 31.46 -37.56
C GLY A 138 6.21 30.33 -36.57
N ALA A 139 7.47 29.88 -36.58
CA ALA A 139 7.88 28.71 -35.80
C ALA A 139 8.05 29.02 -34.29
N CYS A 140 7.60 28.08 -33.45
CA CYS A 140 7.92 28.06 -32.03
C CYS A 140 9.41 27.72 -31.80
N ARG A 141 9.95 28.17 -30.67
CA ARG A 141 11.31 27.80 -30.25
C ARG A 141 11.29 26.33 -29.80
N SER A 142 12.23 25.52 -30.27
CA SER A 142 12.35 24.14 -29.79
C SER A 142 12.67 24.11 -28.29
N LEU A 143 12.03 23.20 -27.57
CA LEU A 143 12.30 22.92 -26.17
C LEU A 143 13.33 21.79 -26.07
N GLU A 144 14.44 22.04 -25.40
CA GLU A 144 15.48 21.03 -25.20
C GLU A 144 15.16 20.17 -23.97
N LEU A 145 14.74 18.92 -24.19
CA LEU A 145 14.34 17.99 -23.14
C LEU A 145 15.48 17.72 -22.14
N SER A 146 16.73 17.74 -22.61
CA SER A 146 17.93 17.57 -21.78
C SER A 146 18.14 18.69 -20.76
N SER A 147 17.53 19.87 -20.98
CA SER A 147 17.64 21.02 -20.07
C SER A 147 16.53 21.08 -19.02
N LEU A 148 15.51 20.21 -19.15
CA LEU A 148 14.36 20.18 -18.25
C LEU A 148 14.71 19.45 -16.94
N PRO A 149 14.06 19.80 -15.81
CA PRO A 149 14.25 19.08 -14.57
C PRO A 149 13.76 17.63 -14.71
N SER A 150 14.36 16.72 -13.95
CA SER A 150 13.96 15.32 -13.97
C SER A 150 12.58 15.13 -13.33
N LEU A 151 11.87 14.08 -13.79
CA LEU A 151 10.58 13.70 -13.22
C LEU A 151 10.69 13.43 -11.72
N PRO A 152 9.77 13.95 -10.89
CA PRO A 152 9.70 13.60 -9.49
C PRO A 152 9.48 12.09 -9.35
N GLN A 153 10.50 11.37 -8.88
CA GLN A 153 10.35 9.94 -8.64
C GLN A 153 9.59 9.71 -7.34
N PRO A 154 8.61 8.79 -7.31
CA PRO A 154 7.97 8.41 -6.06
C PRO A 154 9.05 7.90 -5.10
N LYS A 155 9.12 8.50 -3.91
CA LYS A 155 10.05 8.03 -2.88
C LYS A 155 9.77 6.57 -2.62
N LYS A 156 10.78 5.70 -2.76
CA LYS A 156 10.68 4.29 -2.41
C LYS A 156 10.27 4.20 -0.94
N LYS A 157 9.03 3.79 -0.68
CA LYS A 157 8.58 3.48 0.68
C LYS A 157 9.26 2.19 1.09
N ASN A 158 9.98 2.19 2.22
CA ASN A 158 10.60 0.99 2.77
C ASN A 158 9.53 0.10 3.41
N VAL A 159 8.73 -0.55 2.56
CA VAL A 159 7.62 -1.44 2.98
C VAL A 159 8.17 -2.57 3.85
N THR A 160 9.32 -3.15 3.50
CA THR A 160 9.98 -4.19 4.28
C THR A 160 10.28 -3.75 5.71
N LEU A 161 10.77 -2.53 5.91
CA LEU A 161 11.03 -1.97 7.24
C LEU A 161 9.72 -1.78 8.01
N THR A 162 8.70 -1.25 7.34
CA THR A 162 7.38 -0.99 7.95
C THR A 162 6.71 -2.29 8.42
N VAL A 163 6.76 -3.33 7.58
CA VAL A 163 6.26 -4.66 7.90
C VAL A 163 7.09 -5.30 9.02
N ALA A 164 8.43 -5.23 8.94
CA ALA A 164 9.31 -5.80 9.96
C ALA A 164 9.08 -5.18 11.35
N ILE A 165 8.94 -3.85 11.43
CA ILE A 165 8.63 -3.15 12.69
C ILE A 165 7.25 -3.58 13.21
N SER A 166 6.24 -3.64 12.33
CA SER A 166 4.88 -4.02 12.71
C SER A 166 4.81 -5.46 13.24
N VAL A 167 5.46 -6.40 12.57
CA VAL A 167 5.53 -7.81 12.99
C VAL A 167 6.28 -7.94 14.31
N THR A 168 7.41 -7.24 14.46
CA THR A 168 8.20 -7.29 15.70
C THR A 168 7.40 -6.76 16.90
N ALA A 169 6.71 -5.63 16.74
CA ALA A 169 5.85 -5.07 17.78
C ALA A 169 4.72 -6.04 18.17
N PHE A 170 4.11 -6.71 17.19
CA PHE A 170 3.05 -7.68 17.44
C PHE A 170 3.54 -8.92 18.21
N VAL A 171 4.71 -9.45 17.85
CA VAL A 171 5.32 -10.59 18.57
C VAL A 171 5.66 -10.21 20.02
N LEU A 172 6.19 -9.01 20.25
CA LEU A 172 6.49 -8.52 21.61
C LEU A 172 5.21 -8.36 22.45
N LEU A 173 4.11 -7.91 21.86
CA LEU A 173 2.82 -7.81 22.53
C LEU A 173 2.32 -9.20 22.98
N ILE A 174 2.38 -10.21 22.10
CA ILE A 174 1.98 -11.58 22.44
C ILE A 174 2.86 -12.14 23.56
N ALA A 175 4.19 -11.95 23.48
CA ALA A 175 5.11 -12.41 24.51
C ALA A 175 4.82 -11.78 25.88
N ALA A 176 4.50 -10.48 25.92
CA ALA A 176 4.13 -9.80 27.16
C ALA A 176 2.80 -10.33 27.75
N VAL A 177 1.79 -10.59 26.91
CA VAL A 177 0.52 -11.20 27.34
C VAL A 177 0.75 -12.62 27.88
N ALA A 178 1.57 -13.42 27.20
CA ALA A 178 1.91 -14.76 27.66
C ALA A 178 2.69 -14.73 29.00
N ALA A 179 3.66 -13.82 29.14
CA ALA A 179 4.42 -13.66 30.37
C ALA A 179 3.54 -13.21 31.55
N THR A 180 2.63 -12.26 31.32
CA THR A 180 1.68 -11.80 32.36
C THR A 180 0.70 -12.91 32.77
N ALA A 181 0.16 -13.67 31.81
CA ALA A 181 -0.68 -14.83 32.09
C ALA A 181 0.08 -15.92 32.88
N TYR A 182 1.33 -16.19 32.50
CA TYR A 182 2.20 -17.13 33.21
C TYR A 182 2.47 -16.69 34.65
N LEU A 183 2.82 -15.42 34.86
CA LEU A 183 3.01 -14.85 36.20
C LEU A 183 1.73 -14.96 37.05
N PHE A 184 0.57 -14.67 36.46
CA PHE A 184 -0.70 -14.80 37.17
C PHE A 184 -1.01 -16.26 37.55
N TYR A 185 -0.78 -17.20 36.63
CA TYR A 185 -0.89 -18.63 36.90
C TYR A 185 0.04 -19.08 38.02
N TRP A 186 1.31 -18.64 37.98
CA TRP A 186 2.29 -18.98 39.00
C TRP A 186 1.91 -18.43 40.38
N ILE A 187 1.47 -17.18 40.47
CA ILE A 187 1.04 -16.58 41.75
C ILE A 187 -0.20 -17.27 42.31
N LYS A 188 -1.17 -17.64 41.45
CA LYS A 188 -2.40 -18.32 41.89
C LYS A 188 -2.15 -19.74 42.40
N ASN A 189 -1.15 -20.42 41.85
CA ASN A 189 -0.77 -21.78 42.23
C ASN A 189 0.44 -21.81 43.18
N ALA A 190 0.95 -20.66 43.61
CA ALA A 190 1.94 -20.60 44.67
C ALA A 190 1.24 -20.99 45.96
N ASP A 191 1.73 -22.05 46.60
CA ASP A 191 1.20 -22.52 47.87
C ASP A 191 1.19 -21.37 48.89
N VAL A 192 0.08 -21.25 49.62
CA VAL A 192 -0.01 -20.31 50.74
C VAL A 192 0.99 -20.76 51.80
N ILE A 193 1.95 -19.91 52.13
CA ILE A 193 2.87 -20.13 53.25
C ILE A 193 2.03 -20.03 54.52
N GLU A 194 1.75 -21.16 55.14
CA GLU A 194 0.97 -21.23 56.36
C GLU A 194 1.75 -20.57 57.50
N ALA A 195 1.05 -19.92 58.44
CA ALA A 195 1.69 -19.10 59.49
C ALA A 195 2.70 -19.88 60.36
N TRP A 196 2.56 -21.22 60.46
CA TRP A 196 3.49 -22.08 61.17
C TRP A 196 4.81 -22.32 60.40
N GLU A 197 4.83 -22.22 59.07
CA GLU A 197 6.05 -22.34 58.24
C GLU A 197 6.99 -21.12 58.42
N LEU A 198 6.43 -19.93 58.71
CA LEU A 198 7.20 -18.73 59.07
C LEU A 198 7.89 -18.84 60.43
N THR A 199 7.38 -19.68 61.34
CA THR A 199 7.87 -19.76 62.73
C THR A 199 8.88 -20.88 62.93
N CYS A 200 8.76 -21.98 62.17
CA CYS A 200 9.56 -23.21 62.37
C CYS A 200 10.60 -23.50 61.27
N GLY A 201 10.69 -22.68 60.21
CA GLY A 201 11.65 -22.86 59.11
C GLY A 201 11.25 -23.98 58.11
N PRO A 202 11.80 -23.98 56.89
CA PRO A 202 11.32 -24.84 55.82
C PRO A 202 11.74 -26.30 56.07
N HIS A 203 10.78 -27.15 56.42
CA HIS A 203 10.92 -28.61 56.38
C HIS A 203 9.75 -29.17 55.57
N ARG A 204 9.85 -29.08 54.24
CA ARG A 204 8.99 -29.83 53.34
C ARG A 204 9.82 -30.98 52.77
N PHE A 205 9.40 -32.22 53.06
CA PHE A 205 10.00 -33.41 52.48
C PHE A 205 9.23 -33.79 51.21
N SER A 206 9.95 -34.18 50.16
CA SER A 206 9.37 -34.68 48.91
C SER A 206 8.66 -36.03 49.16
N TYR A 207 7.56 -36.31 48.44
CA TYR A 207 6.91 -37.64 48.50
C TYR A 207 7.88 -38.77 48.13
N GLU A 208 8.86 -38.48 47.27
CA GLU A 208 9.93 -39.41 46.90
C GLU A 208 10.82 -39.75 48.10
N GLU A 209 11.18 -38.78 48.94
CA GLU A 209 11.99 -38.99 50.16
C GLU A 209 11.29 -39.87 51.21
N LEU A 210 9.94 -39.85 51.26
CA LEU A 210 9.17 -40.69 52.17
C LEU A 210 9.01 -42.13 51.66
N SER A 211 9.12 -42.34 50.34
CA SER A 211 8.93 -43.65 49.71
C SER A 211 10.18 -44.55 49.75
N GLU A 212 11.36 -43.99 50.03
CA GLU A 212 12.64 -44.71 50.02
C GLU A 212 13.03 -45.37 51.36
N ARG A 213 12.30 -45.16 52.46
CA ARG A 213 12.63 -45.83 53.74
C ARG A 213 11.99 -47.23 53.84
N PRO A 214 12.78 -48.31 54.04
CA PRO A 214 12.27 -49.68 53.97
C PRO A 214 11.37 -50.06 55.15
N ARG A 215 10.37 -50.87 54.81
CA ARG A 215 9.54 -51.73 55.67
C ARG A 215 10.39 -52.46 56.72
N GLY A 216 10.16 -52.15 58.00
CA GLY A 216 10.79 -52.83 59.12
C GLY A 216 9.97 -52.68 60.39
N PHE A 217 8.80 -53.32 60.43
CA PHE A 217 8.10 -53.60 61.69
C PHE A 217 7.78 -55.09 61.72
N GLU A 218 8.71 -55.85 62.29
CA GLU A 218 8.48 -57.25 62.66
C GLU A 218 7.50 -57.30 63.83
N THR A 219 6.40 -58.04 63.63
CA THR A 219 5.44 -58.40 64.67
C THR A 219 5.96 -59.61 65.42
N ASN A 220 6.51 -59.42 66.63
CA ASN A 220 6.67 -60.52 67.57
C ASN A 220 5.60 -60.43 68.66
N SER A 221 4.70 -61.40 68.57
CA SER A 221 3.67 -61.74 69.53
C SER A 221 4.25 -62.60 70.67
N SER A 222 3.40 -62.76 71.69
CA SER A 222 3.47 -63.69 72.82
C SER A 222 3.89 -63.10 74.17
N TRP A 223 2.82 -62.94 74.94
CA TRP A 223 2.72 -62.66 76.35
C TRP A 223 3.16 -63.89 77.15
N ALA A 224 3.91 -63.68 78.24
CA ALA A 224 3.98 -64.66 79.32
C ALA A 224 4.25 -63.98 80.66
N SER A 225 3.54 -64.50 81.67
CA SER A 225 3.66 -64.31 83.12
C SER A 225 2.97 -63.09 83.75
N ALA A 226 1.89 -63.45 84.45
CA ALA A 226 1.11 -62.67 85.39
C ALA A 226 1.94 -62.30 86.63
N GLY A 227 1.71 -61.09 87.13
CA GLY A 227 2.17 -60.60 88.43
C GLY A 227 1.16 -59.55 88.93
N SER A 228 0.55 -59.83 90.07
CA SER A 228 -0.62 -59.17 90.65
C SER A 228 -0.31 -57.85 91.38
N GLU A 229 -1.28 -56.92 91.34
CA GLU A 229 -1.53 -55.75 92.23
C GLU A 229 -0.46 -54.63 92.25
N ARG A 230 -0.74 -53.30 92.24
CA ARG A 230 -1.82 -52.51 92.85
C ARG A 230 -1.81 -51.06 92.31
N SER A 231 -3.01 -50.51 92.01
CA SER A 231 -3.51 -49.12 92.18
C SER A 231 -2.56 -47.90 92.10
N THR A 232 -2.79 -46.98 91.14
CA THR A 232 -3.48 -45.67 91.34
C THR A 232 -3.53 -44.83 90.04
N ARG A 233 -4.43 -43.85 90.03
CA ARG A 233 -5.09 -43.14 88.92
C ARG A 233 -4.23 -42.07 88.21
N GLY A 234 -4.55 -41.80 86.94
CA GLY A 234 -4.27 -40.52 86.26
C GLY A 234 -4.60 -40.56 84.75
N PRO A 235 -5.43 -39.65 84.19
CA PRO A 235 -5.86 -39.70 82.80
C PRO A 235 -4.91 -38.88 81.90
N PHE A 236 -4.42 -39.45 80.81
CA PHE A 236 -3.78 -38.68 79.73
C PHE A 236 -4.40 -39.01 78.38
N LEU A 237 -4.83 -37.93 77.73
CA LEU A 237 -5.49 -37.83 76.43
C LEU A 237 -4.64 -38.43 75.31
N ALA A 238 -5.13 -39.50 74.67
CA ALA A 238 -4.56 -39.99 73.42
C ALA A 238 -5.22 -39.27 72.23
N ARG A 239 -4.43 -38.43 71.56
CA ARG A 239 -4.74 -37.77 70.30
C ARG A 239 -4.93 -38.81 69.19
N GLY A 240 -6.11 -38.87 68.60
CA GLY A 240 -6.38 -39.62 67.38
C GLY A 240 -5.75 -38.92 66.18
N TRP A 241 -4.73 -39.54 65.60
CA TRP A 241 -4.23 -39.17 64.27
C TRP A 241 -5.16 -39.75 63.22
N ARG A 242 -5.56 -38.94 62.26
CA ARG A 242 -6.28 -39.36 61.06
C ARG A 242 -5.35 -39.10 59.87
N TRP A 243 -4.96 -40.17 59.18
CA TRP A 243 -4.19 -40.10 57.94
C TRP A 243 -5.14 -40.39 56.76
N ARG A 244 -4.84 -39.77 55.60
CA ARG A 244 -5.35 -40.21 54.30
C ARG A 244 -4.62 -41.47 53.86
#